data_AF-E7GD39-F1
#
_entry.id   AF-E7GD39-F1
#
_cell.length_a   1.000
_cell.length_b   1.000
_cell.length_c   1.000
_cell.angle_alpha   90.00
_cell.angle_beta   90.00
_cell.angle_gamma   90.00
#
_symmetry.space_group_name_H-M   'P 1'
#
loop_
_entity.id
_entity.type
_entity.pdbx_description
1 polymer ?
#
loop_
_entity_poly.entity_id
_entity_poly.type
_entity_poly.pdbx_seq_one_letter_code
_entity_poly.pdbx_strand_id
1 'polypeptide(L)'
;MIVLLVVIVWTDVPKKILIPDLFACYNAKVQFNDWNSDYYYDVHTKAYGKASDCTGCKQCEKICPQHLTVTKYLKEISKIFDK
;
A
#
# COMPACT_ATOMS: atom_id res chain seq x y z
N MET A 1 -12.00 5.61 7.65
CA MET A 1 -11.06 5.95 8.75
C MET A 1 -10.33 4.69 9.23
N ILE A 2 -9.44 4.13 8.38
CA ILE A 2 -8.50 3.05 8.75
C ILE A 2 -7.10 3.64 8.67
N VAL A 3 -6.87 4.72 9.41
CA VAL A 3 -5.55 5.34 9.52
C VAL A 3 -5.29 5.57 10.99
N LEU A 4 -5.05 4.47 11.71
CA LEU A 4 -4.36 4.55 13.00
C LEU A 4 -2.91 4.12 12.79
N LEU A 5 -2.07 5.13 12.58
CA LEU A 5 -0.87 5.36 13.38
C LEU A 5 -0.19 4.09 13.89
N VAL A 6 0.66 3.50 13.07
CA VAL A 6 1.92 2.94 13.57
C VAL A 6 3.01 3.22 12.53
N VAL A 7 3.85 4.20 12.86
CA VAL A 7 5.05 4.66 12.13
C VAL A 7 6.19 3.60 12.21
N ILE A 8 5.87 2.34 12.55
CA ILE A 8 6.87 1.33 12.91
C ILE A 8 7.15 0.46 11.67
N VAL A 9 8.25 0.80 10.99
CA VAL A 9 9.14 -0.15 10.31
C VAL A 9 8.53 -0.91 9.12
N TRP A 10 8.02 -0.18 8.13
CA TRP A 10 7.63 -0.75 6.83
C TRP A 10 8.83 -0.90 5.86
N THR A 11 10.04 -0.52 6.29
CA THR A 11 11.27 -0.50 5.48
C THR A 11 11.88 -1.87 5.22
N ASP A 12 11.50 -2.90 5.98
CA ASP A 12 12.07 -4.26 5.87
C ASP A 12 11.27 -5.21 4.97
N VAL A 13 10.34 -4.66 4.19
CA VAL A 13 9.62 -5.43 3.16
C VAL A 13 10.49 -5.53 1.91
N PRO A 14 10.63 -6.73 1.32
CA PRO A 14 11.27 -6.91 0.02
C PRO A 14 10.71 -5.91 -0.99
N LYS A 15 11.59 -5.34 -1.82
CA LYS A 15 11.24 -4.34 -2.84
C LYS A 15 10.90 -2.92 -2.32
N LYS A 16 11.03 -2.66 -1.00
CA LYS A 16 10.86 -1.32 -0.41
C LYS A 16 9.54 -0.66 -0.81
N ILE A 17 8.43 -1.39 -0.71
CA ILE A 17 7.10 -0.88 -1.06
C ILE A 17 6.61 0.09 0.01
N LEU A 18 6.14 1.27 -0.40
CA LEU A 18 5.56 2.28 0.50
C LEU A 18 4.12 1.95 0.87
N ILE A 19 3.93 0.87 1.64
CA ILE A 19 2.60 0.35 1.99
C ILE A 19 1.64 1.43 2.53
N PRO A 20 2.03 2.30 3.49
CA PRO A 20 1.14 3.33 4.00
C PRO A 20 0.64 4.30 2.92
N ASP A 21 1.55 4.78 2.06
CA ASP A 21 1.24 5.73 0.98
C ASP A 21 0.35 5.10 -0.09
N LEU A 22 0.62 3.84 -0.47
CA LEU A 22 -0.22 3.11 -1.42
C LEU A 22 -1.63 2.86 -0.87
N PHE A 23 -1.75 2.57 0.44
CA PHE A 23 -3.04 2.46 1.11
C PHE A 23 -3.77 3.80 1.21
N ALA A 24 -3.05 4.92 1.37
CA ALA A 24 -3.65 6.24 1.33
C ALA A 24 -4.27 6.53 -0.05
N CYS A 25 -3.53 6.24 -1.12
CA CYS A 25 -4.03 6.35 -2.50
C CYS A 25 -5.25 5.44 -2.73
N TYR A 26 -5.20 4.19 -2.25
CA TYR A 26 -6.32 3.26 -2.32
C TYR A 26 -7.56 3.74 -1.59
N ASN A 27 -7.40 4.22 -0.36
CA ASN A 27 -8.51 4.75 0.42
C ASN A 27 -9.11 5.98 -0.24
N ALA A 28 -8.28 6.89 -0.75
CA ALA A 28 -8.71 8.06 -1.51
C ALA A 28 -9.53 7.65 -2.74
N LYS A 29 -9.02 6.69 -3.53
CA LYS A 29 -9.69 6.18 -4.74
C LYS A 29 -11.00 5.46 -4.44
N VAL A 30 -11.03 4.57 -3.45
CA VAL A 30 -12.19 3.70 -3.20
C VAL A 30 -13.24 4.37 -2.33
N GLN A 31 -12.85 5.16 -1.32
CA GLN A 31 -13.81 5.78 -0.39
C GLN A 31 -14.34 7.11 -0.91
N PHE A 32 -13.51 7.89 -1.60
CA PHE A 32 -13.85 9.25 -2.01
C PHE A 32 -13.95 9.40 -3.54
N ASN A 33 -13.77 8.30 -4.29
CA ASN A 33 -13.73 8.30 -5.76
C ASN A 33 -12.75 9.34 -6.32
N ASP A 34 -11.63 9.54 -5.61
CA ASP A 34 -10.66 10.57 -5.95
C ASP A 34 -9.98 10.27 -7.30
N TRP A 35 -9.93 11.29 -8.16
CA TRP A 35 -9.37 11.16 -9.49
C TRP A 35 -7.84 11.38 -9.50
N ASN A 36 -7.29 12.03 -8.47
CA ASN A 36 -5.87 12.39 -8.40
C ASN A 36 -5.00 11.28 -7.77
N SER A 37 -5.61 10.24 -7.21
CA SER A 37 -4.93 9.15 -6.53
C SER A 37 -3.98 8.36 -7.44
N ASP A 38 -4.29 8.26 -8.74
CA ASP A 38 -3.41 7.60 -9.72
C ASP A 38 -2.08 8.37 -9.89
N TYR A 39 -2.12 9.70 -9.89
CA TYR A 39 -0.93 10.53 -9.95
C TYR A 39 -0.02 10.33 -8.72
N TYR A 40 -0.61 10.33 -7.53
CA TYR A 40 0.17 10.09 -6.30
C TYR A 40 0.74 8.68 -6.25
N TYR A 41 -0.02 7.66 -6.70
CA TYR A 41 0.48 6.30 -6.84
C TYR A 41 1.73 6.23 -7.71
N ASP A 42 1.73 6.89 -8.87
CA ASP A 42 2.90 6.97 -9.75
C ASP A 42 4.09 7.67 -9.09
N VAL A 43 3.86 8.76 -8.36
CA VAL A 43 4.92 9.45 -7.61
C VAL A 43 5.55 8.53 -6.57
N HIS A 44 4.73 7.80 -5.82
CA HIS A 44 5.23 6.88 -4.79
C HIS A 44 5.94 5.66 -5.37
N THR A 45 5.58 5.21 -6.57
CA THR A 45 6.18 4.03 -7.22
C THR A 45 7.34 4.33 -8.18
N LYS A 46 7.72 5.60 -8.36
CA LYS A 46 8.89 5.99 -9.18
C LYS A 46 10.23 5.51 -8.62
N ALA A 47 10.41 5.62 -7.31
CA ALA A 47 11.67 5.29 -6.63
C ALA A 47 11.57 4.07 -5.70
N TYR A 48 10.36 3.51 -5.54
CA TYR A 48 10.01 2.44 -4.62
C TYR A 48 9.21 1.35 -5.35
N GLY A 49 9.10 0.17 -4.72
CA GLY A 49 8.36 -0.94 -5.31
C GLY A 49 6.88 -0.63 -5.52
N LYS A 50 6.32 -1.15 -6.61
CA LYS A 50 4.89 -1.12 -6.93
C LYS A 50 4.10 -2.07 -6.04
N ALA A 51 2.78 -1.94 -6.02
CA ALA A 51 1.92 -2.90 -5.35
C ALA A 51 2.05 -4.32 -5.95
N SER A 52 2.25 -4.42 -7.27
CA SER A 52 2.53 -5.66 -8.01
C SER A 52 3.85 -6.35 -7.59
N ASP A 53 4.81 -5.60 -7.03
CA ASP A 53 6.08 -6.17 -6.56
C ASP A 53 5.94 -6.95 -5.24
N CYS A 54 4.74 -6.97 -4.64
CA CYS A 54 4.48 -7.72 -3.42
C CYS A 54 4.66 -9.23 -3.65
N THR A 55 5.65 -9.82 -2.97
CA THR A 55 5.92 -11.27 -3.03
C THR A 55 5.07 -12.11 -2.08
N GLY A 56 4.20 -11.47 -1.28
CA GLY A 56 3.39 -12.17 -0.29
C GLY A 56 4.19 -12.67 0.93
N CYS A 57 5.30 -12.01 1.29
CA CYS A 57 6.14 -12.39 2.44
C CYS A 57 5.45 -12.28 3.82
N LYS A 58 4.34 -11.52 3.90
CA LYS A 58 3.53 -11.27 5.11
C LYS A 58 4.28 -10.66 6.30
N GLN A 59 5.48 -10.10 6.11
CA GLN A 59 6.23 -9.44 7.19
C GLN A 59 5.46 -8.26 7.78
N CYS A 60 4.86 -7.45 6.90
CA CYS A 60 3.99 -6.33 7.28
C CYS A 60 2.77 -6.75 8.11
N GLU A 61 2.22 -7.94 7.89
CA GLU A 61 1.05 -8.44 8.62
C GLU A 61 1.42 -8.88 10.05
N LYS A 62 2.64 -9.41 10.26
CA LYS A 62 3.11 -9.85 11.58
C LYS A 62 3.34 -8.68 12.54
N ILE A 63 3.80 -7.54 12.02
CA ILE A 63 4.10 -6.36 12.83
C ILE A 63 2.88 -5.44 13.01
N CYS A 64 1.89 -5.53 12.13
CA CYS A 64 0.69 -4.69 12.19
C CYS A 64 -0.18 -5.07 13.41
N PRO A 65 -0.33 -4.20 14.42
CA PRO A 65 -1.13 -4.53 15.61
C PRO A 65 -2.64 -4.62 15.33
N GLN A 66 -3.08 -4.10 14.18
CA GLN A 66 -4.47 -4.20 13.73
C GLN A 66 -4.76 -5.51 12.99
N HIS A 67 -3.78 -6.41 12.86
CA HIS A 67 -3.92 -7.72 12.20
C HIS A 67 -4.57 -7.66 10.82
N LEU A 68 -4.20 -6.64 10.03
CA LEU A 68 -4.73 -6.46 8.68
C LEU A 68 -4.11 -7.46 7.70
N THR A 69 -4.91 -7.89 6.72
CA THR A 69 -4.44 -8.75 5.61
C THR A 69 -3.81 -7.91 4.49
N VAL A 70 -2.69 -7.25 4.80
CA VAL A 70 -2.00 -6.30 3.92
C VAL A 70 -1.72 -6.87 2.52
N THR A 71 -1.33 -8.14 2.41
CA THR A 71 -1.04 -8.79 1.12
C THR A 71 -2.26 -8.88 0.22
N LYS A 72 -3.46 -9.06 0.79
CA LYS A 72 -4.72 -9.06 0.03
C LYS A 72 -4.99 -7.67 -0.53
N TYR A 73 -4.84 -6.65 0.29
CA TYR A 73 -5.03 -5.27 -0.15
C TYR A 73 -4.01 -4.85 -1.21
N LEU A 74 -2.73 -5.22 -1.09
CA LEU A 74 -1.74 -4.91 -2.12
C LEU A 74 -2.10 -5.49 -3.49
N LYS A 75 -2.72 -6.68 -3.52
CA LYS A 75 -3.26 -7.25 -4.78
C LYS A 75 -4.41 -6.40 -5.34
N GLU A 76 -5.31 -5.93 -4.50
CA GLU A 76 -6.40 -5.05 -4.94
C GLU A 76 -5.89 -3.69 -5.42
N ILE A 77 -4.91 -3.11 -4.72
CA ILE A 77 -4.23 -1.87 -5.13
C ILE A 77 -3.58 -2.07 -6.50
N SER A 78 -2.85 -3.18 -6.70
CA SER A 78 -2.22 -3.48 -7.97
C SER A 78 -3.24 -3.59 -9.11
N LYS A 79 -4.41 -4.22 -8.90
CA LYS A 79 -5.48 -4.26 -9.91
C LYS A 79 -6.02 -2.88 -10.30
N ILE A 80 -6.04 -1.94 -9.36
CA ILE A 80 -6.59 -0.60 -9.59
C ILE A 80 -5.57 0.27 -10.31
N PHE A 81 -4.31 0.23 -9.89
CA PHE A 81 -3.28 1.21 -10.29
C PHE A 81 -2.21 0.65 -11.24
N ASP A 82 -1.81 -0.63 -11.16
CA ASP A 82 -0.74 -1.20 -11.99
C ASP A 82 -1.25 -1.72 -13.36
N LYS A 83 -2.19 -1.00 -13.98
CA LYS A 83 -2.78 -1.38 -15.27
C LYS A 83 -1.78 -1.33 -16.42
#